data_AF-A0A9C9ESF4-F1
#
_entry.id   AF-A0A9C9ESF4-F1
#
_cell.length_a   1.000
_cell.length_b   1.000
_cell.length_c   1.000
_cell.angle_alpha   90.00
_cell.angle_beta   90.00
_cell.angle_gamma   90.00
#
_symmetry.space_group_name_H-M   'P 1'
#
loop_
_entity.id
_entity.type
_entity.pdbx_description
1 polymer ?
#
loop_
_entity_poly.entity_id
_entity_poly.type
_entity_poly.pdbx_seq_one_letter_code
_entity_poly.pdbx_strand_id
1 'polypeptide(L)' 'MELDILALNERIRNESAFVSEMLEQIENVIVGQKQVIERLLIALLCQGHVLIEGVPGLAKTLAVK' A
#
# COMPACT_ATOMS: atom_id res chain seq x y z
N MET A 1 12.24 -3.01 28.49
CA MET A 1 11.86 -1.98 27.49
C MET A 1 12.47 -2.29 26.12
N GLU A 2 13.77 -2.53 26.00
CA GLU A 2 14.43 -2.85 24.72
C GLU A 2 13.97 -4.20 24.11
N LEU A 3 13.84 -5.25 24.94
CA LEU A 3 13.26 -6.55 24.54
C LEU A 3 11.80 -6.46 24.06
N ASP A 4 11.05 -5.47 24.55
CA ASP A 4 9.62 -5.31 24.25
C ASP A 4 9.41 -4.72 22.85
N ILE A 5 10.26 -3.76 22.46
CA ILE A 5 10.25 -3.16 21.11
C ILE A 5 10.61 -4.20 20.05
N LEU A 6 11.58 -5.08 20.33
CA LEU A 6 11.97 -6.15 19.41
C LEU A 6 10.83 -7.14 19.16
N ALA A 7 10.16 -7.59 20.23
CA ALA A 7 9.01 -8.49 20.13
C ALA A 7 7.83 -7.84 19.38
N LEU A 8 7.58 -6.55 19.62
CA LEU A 8 6.55 -5.79 18.91
C LEU A 8 6.86 -5.67 17.42
N ASN A 9 8.10 -5.33 17.05
CA ASN A 9 8.51 -5.22 15.65
C ASN A 9 8.38 -6.54 14.89
N GLU A 10 8.73 -7.67 15.53
CA GLU A 10 8.53 -9.01 14.94
C GLU A 10 7.06 -9.31 14.70
N ARG A 11 6.18 -8.99 15.67
CA ARG A 11 4.73 -9.14 15.48
C ARG A 11 4.21 -8.28 14.34
N ILE A 12 4.61 -7.00 14.29
CA ILE A 12 4.22 -6.09 13.21
C ILE A 12 4.66 -6.67 11.87
N ARG A 13 5.92 -7.11 11.75
CA ARG A 13 6.46 -7.68 10.50
C ARG A 13 5.67 -8.89 10.02
N ASN A 14 5.33 -9.80 10.95
CA ASN A 14 4.56 -11.01 10.63
C ASN A 14 3.13 -10.68 10.22
N GLU A 15 2.46 -9.77 10.94
CA GLU A 15 1.09 -9.37 10.64
C GLU A 15 1.00 -8.48 9.37
N SER A 16 2.05 -7.72 9.05
CA SER A 16 2.10 -6.84 7.87
C SER A 16 2.66 -7.51 6.61
N ALA A 17 3.03 -8.79 6.64
CA ALA A 17 3.69 -9.46 5.52
C ALA A 17 2.88 -9.40 4.22
N PHE A 18 1.54 -9.53 4.32
CA PHE A 18 0.62 -9.47 3.19
C PHE A 18 0.66 -8.13 2.42
N VAL A 19 1.02 -7.03 3.10
CA VAL A 19 1.09 -5.70 2.48
C VAL A 19 2.17 -5.68 1.40
N SER A 20 3.34 -6.25 1.70
CA SER A 20 4.45 -6.34 0.76
C SER A 20 4.09 -7.19 -0.46
N GLU A 21 3.44 -8.33 -0.23
CA GLU A 21 3.00 -9.22 -1.32
C GLU A 21 1.95 -8.54 -2.22
N MET A 22 0.98 -7.83 -1.64
CA MET A 22 0.01 -7.06 -2.42
C MET A 22 0.68 -5.98 -3.27
N LEU A 23 1.61 -5.22 -2.70
CA LEU A 23 2.33 -4.17 -3.45
C LEU A 23 3.11 -4.74 -4.62
N GLU A 24 3.82 -5.86 -4.43
CA GLU A 24 4.58 -6.53 -5.48
C GLU A 24 3.68 -7.00 -6.63
N GLN A 25 2.49 -7.53 -6.33
CA GLN A 25 1.53 -7.91 -7.39
C GLN A 25 1.01 -6.70 -8.17
N ILE A 26 0.76 -5.57 -7.50
CA ILE A 26 0.24 -4.37 -8.16
C ILE A 26 1.31 -3.71 -9.05
N GLU A 27 2.59 -3.76 -8.65
CA GLU A 27 3.70 -3.23 -9.45
C GLU A 27 3.84 -3.91 -10.83
N ASN A 28 3.32 -5.14 -11.00
CA ASN A 28 3.28 -5.84 -12.30
C ASN A 28 2.28 -5.22 -13.30
N VAL A 29 1.29 -4.46 -12.82
CA VAL A 29 0.24 -3.86 -13.66
C VAL A 29 0.40 -2.35 -13.75
N ILE A 30 0.86 -1.71 -12.67
CA ILE A 30 0.99 -0.25 -12.56
C ILE A 30 2.44 0.11 -12.27
N VAL A 31 3.13 0.59 -13.32
CA VAL A 31 4.55 0.97 -13.24
C VAL A 31 4.70 2.44 -12.87
N GLY A 32 5.62 2.75 -11.95
CA GLY A 32 6.05 4.12 -11.65
C GLY A 32 5.13 4.92 -10.73
N GLN A 33 4.07 4.31 -10.18
CA GLN A 33 3.08 5.00 -9.33
C GLN A 33 3.07 4.52 -7.87
N LYS A 34 4.19 4.02 -7.36
CA LYS A 34 4.30 3.41 -6.01
C LYS A 34 3.64 4.21 -4.89
N GLN A 35 3.91 5.52 -4.82
CA GLN A 35 3.34 6.38 -3.77
C GLN A 35 1.81 6.50 -3.83
N VAL A 36 1.21 6.47 -5.02
CA VAL A 36 -0.25 6.51 -5.17
C VAL A 36 -0.85 5.20 -4.64
N ILE A 37 -0.23 4.07 -4.97
CA ILE A 37 -0.69 2.74 -4.57
C ILE A 37 -0.59 2.54 -3.07
N GLU A 38 0.52 2.94 -2.46
CA GLU A 38 0.69 2.93 -1.00
C GLU A 38 -0.42 3.73 -0.30
N ARG A 39 -0.76 4.93 -0.80
CA ARG A 39 -1.83 5.77 -0.23
C ARG A 39 -3.21 5.16 -0.43
N LEU A 40 -3.48 4.52 -1.57
CA LEU A 40 -4.74 3.82 -1.81
C LEU A 40 -4.90 2.62 -0.88
N LEU A 41 -3.83 1.87 -0.65
CA LEU A 41 -3.83 0.73 0.27
C LEU A 41 -4.05 1.18 1.71
N ILE A 42 -3.40 2.27 2.14
CA ILE A 42 -3.62 2.89 3.46
C ILE A 42 -5.10 3.28 3.61
N ALA A 43 -5.67 3.96 2.61
CA ALA A 43 -7.07 4.37 2.67
C ALA A 43 -8.01 3.16 2.73
N LEU A 44 -7.74 2.11 1.95
CA LEU A 44 -8.54 0.88 1.97
C LEU A 44 -8.51 0.21 3.36
N LEU A 45 -7.32 0.01 3.92
CA LEU A 45 -7.13 -0.66 5.21
C LEU A 45 -7.69 0.16 6.39
N CYS A 46 -7.62 1.49 6.31
CA CYS A 46 -8.12 2.39 7.33
C CYS A 46 -9.58 2.83 7.11
N GLN A 47 -10.28 2.30 6.11
CA GLN A 47 -11.65 2.72 5.73
C GLN A 47 -11.75 4.23 5.43
N GLY A 48 -10.68 4.80 4.89
CA GLY A 48 -10.60 6.20 4.47
C GLY A 48 -11.11 6.42 3.04
N HIS A 49 -11.15 7.69 2.64
CA HIS A 49 -11.53 8.11 1.29
C HIS A 49 -10.36 8.78 0.58
N VAL A 50 -10.24 8.57 -0.72
CA VAL A 50 -9.19 9.16 -1.57
C VAL A 50 -9.81 9.79 -2.80
N LEU A 51 -9.35 10.98 -3.14
CA LEU A 51 -9.56 11.60 -4.45
C LEU A 51 -8.30 11.39 -5.30
N ILE A 52 -8.46 10.80 -6.48
CA ILE A 52 -7.36 10.59 -7.43
C ILE A 52 -7.47 11.64 -8.54
N GLU A 53 -6.58 12.63 -8.50
CA GLU A 53 -6.49 13.68 -9.53
C GLU A 53 -5.17 13.56 -10.31
N GLY A 54 -5.19 13.93 -11.59
CA GLY A 54 -4.01 13.90 -12.46
C GLY A 54 -4.38 14.03 -13.93
N VAL A 55 -3.40 14.17 -14.82
CA VAL A 55 -3.63 14.25 -16.27
C VAL A 55 -4.07 12.89 -16.87
N PRO A 56 -4.69 12.87 -18.06
CA PRO A 56 -5.07 11.62 -18.74
C PRO A 56 -3.86 10.71 -18.99
N GLY A 57 -4.06 9.38 -18.92
CA GLY A 57 -3.02 8.39 -19.24
C GLY A 57 -2.16 7.90 -18.06
N LEU A 58 -2.34 8.43 -16.85
CA LEU A 58 -1.54 8.06 -15.66
C LEU A 58 -2.05 6.82 -14.90
N ALA A 59 -2.63 5.84 -15.61
CA ALA A 59 -3.16 4.60 -15.04
C ALA A 59 -4.22 4.76 -13.93
N LYS A 60 -4.85 5.95 -13.80
CA LYS A 60 -5.89 6.24 -12.77
C LYS A 60 -7.04 5.23 -12.77
N THR A 61 -7.46 4.77 -13.94
CA THR A 61 -8.52 3.76 -14.08
C THR A 61 -8.06 2.37 -13.66
N LEU A 62 -6.80 1.99 -13.94
CA LEU A 62 -6.24 0.72 -13.50
C LEU A 62 -6.07 0.67 -11.98
N ALA A 63 -5.82 1.81 -11.34
CA ALA A 63 -5.66 1.91 -9.89
C ALA A 63 -6.94 1.66 -9.08
N VAL A 64 -8.12 1.77 -9.69
CA VAL A 64 -9.44 1.64 -9.02
C VAL A 64 -10.28 0.48 -9.52
N LYS A 65 -9.83 -0.24 -10.56
CA LYS A 65 -10.56 -1.33 -11.19
C LYS A 65 -10.11 -2.67 -10.64
#